data_AF-A0A2P4XB58-F1
#
_entry.id   AF-A0A2P4XB58-F1
#
_cell.length_a   1.000
_cell.length_b   1.000
_cell.length_c   1.000
_cell.angle_alpha   90.00
_cell.angle_beta   90.00
_cell.angle_gamma   90.00
#
_symmetry.space_group_name_H-M   'P 1'
#
loop_
_entity.id
_entity.type
_entity.pdbx_description
1 polymer ?
#
loop_
_entity_poly.entity_id
_entity_poly.type
_entity_poly.pdbx_seq_one_letter_code
_entity_poly.pdbx_strand_id
1 'polypeptide(L)'
;MASSETPKPAAEPPHPWGPHMRIGKVFLKGNDRTKPQVFENELQEAYQAERIGLLVHKLEEATEELKALDIFESINIELDKASSGQRDETDVTITVKEKGWRSLHVGATTDGNDEAGESSLTLSNALGEAEKITLSATYARSGSNTQRATFKKPRFLGLPLYLSAVGTNELHNQEWLSSYNEKIRAGSISISDYEGVHDLSLNVGWRDLLPRRDSKIPTAYRASPSILAEAMPSTKTSVKYVFTDDNRNNIVYPTAGGLFKYSTEIAGLVGDVKFVKAEVEGQKHVAVGPVVFGFPILNFSLSYHMGTVKSYGSEQHRPARISDRFFLGGPMSVRGFNHKGIGPRASPLDGGVAQGDALGGDVSYNGTASVGFPVPLPLFAVSIISLRCIQGFASY
;
A
#
# COMPACT_ATOMS: atom_id res chain seq x y z
N MET A 1 65.59 -26.98 38.46
CA MET A 1 64.29 -26.26 38.33
C MET A 1 64.13 -25.82 36.87
N ALA A 2 62.90 -25.58 36.43
CA ALA A 2 62.46 -25.40 35.04
C ALA A 2 62.69 -26.66 34.15
N SER A 3 61.72 -27.56 33.91
CA SER A 3 60.32 -27.46 33.40
C SER A 3 60.24 -27.31 31.89
N SER A 4 59.81 -28.39 31.23
CA SER A 4 59.45 -28.45 29.81
C SER A 4 58.05 -27.92 29.56
N GLU A 5 57.85 -27.10 28.53
CA GLU A 5 56.53 -26.87 27.92
C GLU A 5 56.64 -26.94 26.39
N THR A 6 55.81 -27.80 25.79
CA THR A 6 55.58 -27.83 24.34
C THR A 6 54.64 -26.69 23.94
N PRO A 7 54.70 -26.18 22.69
CA PRO A 7 53.82 -25.10 22.26
C PRO A 7 52.38 -25.60 22.20
N LYS A 8 51.52 -25.04 23.04
CA LYS A 8 50.07 -25.21 22.95
C LYS A 8 49.60 -24.65 21.59
N PRO A 9 48.80 -25.39 20.79
CA PRO A 9 48.28 -24.83 19.54
C PRO A 9 47.43 -23.59 19.84
N ALA A 10 47.59 -22.55 19.03
CA ALA A 10 46.85 -21.31 19.18
C ALA A 10 45.35 -21.58 18.93
N ALA A 11 44.54 -21.48 19.97
CA ALA A 11 43.10 -21.51 19.84
C ALA A 11 42.61 -20.14 19.37
N GLU A 12 42.41 -20.01 18.06
CA GLU A 12 41.64 -18.91 17.47
C GLU A 12 40.18 -18.91 17.98
N PRO A 13 39.49 -17.75 17.95
CA PRO A 13 38.43 -17.45 18.91
C PRO A 13 37.18 -18.33 18.75
N PRO A 14 36.60 -18.84 19.85
CA PRO A 14 35.37 -19.61 19.81
C PRO A 14 34.11 -18.73 19.65
N HIS A 15 33.04 -19.36 19.12
CA HIS A 15 31.67 -18.85 18.93
C HIS A 15 31.48 -17.86 17.75
N PRO A 16 30.30 -17.82 17.09
CA PRO A 16 28.99 -18.32 17.50
C PRO A 16 28.61 -19.68 16.89
N TRP A 17 27.65 -20.42 17.46
CA TRP A 17 27.68 -20.91 18.86
C TRP A 17 27.60 -22.44 18.82
N GLY A 18 28.32 -23.13 19.70
CA GLY A 18 28.20 -24.58 19.87
C GLY A 18 28.89 -25.44 18.78
N PRO A 19 28.73 -26.78 18.86
CA PRO A 19 29.35 -27.73 17.93
C PRO A 19 28.79 -27.60 16.50
N HIS A 20 29.53 -28.19 15.56
CA HIS A 20 29.07 -28.36 14.19
C HIS A 20 27.81 -29.25 14.15
N MET A 21 26.80 -28.79 13.42
CA MET A 21 25.51 -29.45 13.31
C MET A 21 24.83 -28.96 12.04
N ARG A 22 24.41 -29.88 11.18
CA ARG A 22 23.65 -29.61 9.94
C ARG A 22 22.28 -30.27 9.97
N ILE A 23 21.35 -29.75 9.18
CA ILE A 23 20.07 -30.43 8.91
C ILE A 23 20.33 -31.68 8.05
N GLY A 24 19.81 -32.83 8.49
CA GLY A 24 19.77 -34.07 7.73
C GLY A 24 18.50 -34.17 6.90
N LYS A 25 17.40 -34.57 7.54
CA LYS A 25 16.06 -34.64 6.93
C LYS A 25 15.09 -33.69 7.61
N VAL A 26 14.17 -33.13 6.81
CA VAL A 26 13.03 -32.35 7.32
C VAL A 26 11.76 -33.18 7.17
N PHE A 27 11.04 -33.36 8.27
CA PHE A 27 9.75 -34.05 8.32
C PHE A 27 8.64 -33.04 8.53
N LEU A 28 7.68 -33.01 7.60
CA LEU A 28 6.55 -32.08 7.64
C LEU A 28 5.25 -32.80 8.03
N LYS A 29 4.49 -32.21 8.96
CA LYS A 29 3.25 -32.77 9.52
C LYS A 29 2.18 -31.68 9.59
N GLY A 30 0.96 -32.00 9.15
CA GLY A 30 -0.21 -31.10 9.22
C GLY A 30 -0.34 -30.10 8.06
N ASN A 31 0.50 -30.19 7.03
CA ASN A 31 0.41 -29.38 5.81
C ASN A 31 -0.55 -30.01 4.78
N ASP A 32 -1.84 -30.06 5.10
CA ASP A 32 -2.85 -30.71 4.25
C ASP A 32 -3.02 -30.04 2.87
N ARG A 33 -2.67 -28.74 2.75
CA ARG A 33 -2.78 -27.98 1.49
C ARG A 33 -1.50 -27.23 1.11
N THR A 34 -0.73 -26.80 2.10
CA THR A 34 0.47 -25.99 1.88
C THR A 34 1.56 -26.87 1.28
N LYS A 35 2.11 -26.45 0.14
CA LYS A 35 3.17 -27.19 -0.55
C LYS A 35 4.45 -27.20 0.31
N PRO A 36 5.19 -28.31 0.36
CA PRO A 36 6.49 -28.37 1.03
C PRO A 36 7.46 -27.25 0.60
N GLN A 37 7.38 -26.83 -0.66
CA GLN A 37 8.16 -25.73 -1.25
C GLN A 37 8.05 -24.41 -0.46
N VAL A 38 6.92 -24.13 0.20
CA VAL A 38 6.79 -22.92 1.04
C VAL A 38 7.77 -22.98 2.20
N PHE A 39 7.88 -24.14 2.86
CA PHE A 39 8.81 -24.37 3.97
C PHE A 39 10.26 -24.48 3.46
N GLU A 40 10.49 -25.13 2.32
CA GLU A 40 11.83 -25.22 1.72
C GLU A 40 12.42 -23.84 1.39
N ASN A 41 11.61 -22.87 0.98
CA ASN A 41 12.05 -21.49 0.73
C ASN A 41 12.51 -20.79 2.02
N GLU A 42 11.75 -20.90 3.11
CA GLU A 42 12.10 -20.27 4.39
C GLU A 42 13.30 -20.95 5.07
N LEU A 43 13.50 -22.25 4.82
CA LEU A 43 14.60 -23.03 5.41
C LEU A 43 15.94 -22.89 4.67
N GLN A 44 16.02 -22.16 3.55
CA GLN A 44 17.26 -22.04 2.75
C GLN A 44 18.47 -21.58 3.57
N GLU A 45 18.27 -20.65 4.50
CA GLU A 45 19.35 -20.16 5.37
C GLU A 45 19.68 -21.14 6.50
N ALA A 46 18.68 -21.88 7.00
CA ALA A 46 18.89 -22.92 8.00
C ALA A 46 19.67 -24.13 7.45
N TYR A 47 19.48 -24.48 6.17
CA TYR A 47 20.28 -25.50 5.49
C TYR A 47 21.76 -25.11 5.31
N GLN A 48 22.06 -23.81 5.28
CA GLN A 48 23.44 -23.28 5.14
C GLN A 48 24.15 -23.12 6.49
N ALA A 49 23.46 -23.31 7.62
CA ALA A 49 24.05 -23.18 8.95
C ALA A 49 24.95 -24.38 9.30
N GLU A 50 26.23 -24.12 9.57
CA GLU A 50 27.22 -25.17 9.90
C GLU A 50 27.28 -25.55 11.40
N ARG A 51 26.61 -24.78 12.29
CA ARG A 51 26.71 -24.90 13.75
C ARG A 51 25.36 -24.78 14.42
N ILE A 52 25.17 -25.52 15.52
CA ILE A 52 23.86 -25.65 16.18
C ILE A 52 23.24 -24.31 16.62
N GLY A 53 24.02 -23.37 17.14
CA GLY A 53 23.47 -22.08 17.56
C GLY A 53 23.01 -21.19 16.41
N LEU A 54 23.72 -21.23 15.28
CA LEU A 54 23.29 -20.51 14.07
C LEU A 54 22.07 -21.20 13.45
N LEU A 55 22.05 -22.54 13.44
CA LEU A 55 20.93 -23.36 12.97
C LEU A 55 19.65 -23.05 13.76
N VAL A 56 19.70 -23.06 15.10
CA VAL A 56 18.54 -22.73 15.94
C VAL A 56 18.05 -21.30 15.66
N HIS A 57 18.96 -20.33 15.56
CA HIS A 57 18.60 -18.94 15.26
C HIS A 57 17.94 -18.79 13.87
N LYS A 58 18.46 -19.48 12.84
CA LYS A 58 17.85 -19.47 11.50
C LYS A 58 16.53 -20.24 11.41
N LEU A 59 16.32 -21.26 12.25
CA LEU A 59 15.01 -21.91 12.39
C LEU A 59 14.00 -21.03 13.14
N GLU A 60 14.44 -20.20 14.09
CA GLU A 60 13.60 -19.21 14.76
C GLU A 60 13.16 -18.11 13.78
N GLU A 61 14.10 -17.55 13.01
CA GLU A 61 13.83 -16.56 11.93
C GLU A 61 12.88 -17.13 10.86
N ALA A 62 13.13 -18.36 10.37
CA ALA A 62 12.19 -19.04 9.47
C ALA A 62 10.81 -19.28 10.10
N THR A 63 10.72 -19.46 11.42
CA THR A 63 9.44 -19.55 12.14
C THR A 63 8.72 -18.22 12.20
N GLU A 64 9.43 -17.10 12.33
CA GLU A 64 8.86 -15.75 12.28
C GLU A 64 8.33 -15.40 10.88
N GLU A 65 9.09 -15.71 9.83
CA GLU A 65 8.65 -15.56 8.43
C GLU A 65 7.41 -16.42 8.12
N LEU A 66 7.41 -17.71 8.50
CA LEU A 66 6.24 -18.58 8.32
C LEU A 66 5.01 -18.08 9.11
N LYS A 67 5.19 -17.44 10.27
CA LYS A 67 4.10 -16.76 11.00
C LYS A 67 3.63 -15.51 10.26
N ALA A 68 4.53 -14.72 9.68
CA ALA A 68 4.21 -13.49 8.94
C ALA A 68 3.33 -13.74 7.70
N LEU A 69 3.37 -14.95 7.13
CA LEU A 69 2.45 -15.38 6.07
C LEU A 69 0.96 -15.36 6.50
N ASP A 70 0.66 -15.49 7.80
CA ASP A 70 -0.70 -15.57 8.37
C ASP A 70 -1.58 -16.68 7.73
N ILE A 71 -0.99 -17.85 7.49
CA ILE A 71 -1.69 -19.04 6.97
C ILE A 71 -1.73 -20.22 7.97
N PHE A 72 -1.08 -20.09 9.12
CA PHE A 72 -1.01 -21.11 10.17
C PHE A 72 -1.55 -20.58 11.49
N GLU A 73 -2.23 -21.42 12.27
CA GLU A 73 -2.64 -21.12 13.65
C GLU A 73 -1.51 -21.40 14.66
N SER A 74 -0.69 -22.42 14.39
CA SER A 74 0.46 -22.80 15.21
C SER A 74 1.55 -23.46 14.36
N ILE A 75 2.80 -23.19 14.70
CA ILE A 75 4.00 -23.76 14.06
C ILE A 75 4.93 -24.19 15.18
N ASN A 76 5.23 -25.50 15.23
CA ASN A 76 6.20 -26.07 16.16
C ASN A 76 7.34 -26.70 15.35
N ILE A 77 8.58 -26.30 15.64
CA ILE A 77 9.79 -26.91 15.07
C ILE A 77 10.52 -27.65 16.19
N GLU A 78 10.73 -28.94 15.99
CA GLU A 78 11.39 -29.85 16.93
C GLU A 78 12.70 -30.37 16.29
N LEU A 79 13.77 -30.44 17.08
CA LEU A 79 15.07 -30.98 16.65
C LEU A 79 15.23 -32.41 17.18
N ASP A 80 15.20 -33.36 16.27
CA ASP A 80 15.33 -34.79 16.52
C ASP A 80 16.75 -35.28 16.21
N LYS A 81 17.14 -36.39 16.86
CA LYS A 81 18.40 -37.09 16.54
C LYS A 81 18.33 -37.61 15.12
N ALA A 82 19.38 -37.35 14.31
CA ALA A 82 19.37 -37.76 12.92
C ALA A 82 19.17 -39.27 12.73
N SER A 83 18.25 -39.62 11.84
CA SER A 83 17.95 -40.98 11.39
C SER A 83 19.16 -41.68 10.73
N SER A 84 20.17 -40.91 10.32
CA SER A 84 21.45 -41.39 9.77
C SER A 84 22.40 -41.96 10.82
N GLY A 85 22.21 -41.62 12.11
CA GLY A 85 23.14 -41.94 13.19
C GLY A 85 24.46 -41.14 13.19
N GLN A 86 24.61 -40.14 12.32
CA GLN A 86 25.76 -39.23 12.35
C GLN A 86 25.69 -38.30 13.58
N ARG A 87 26.85 -37.90 14.12
CA ARG A 87 26.92 -37.06 15.33
C ARG A 87 26.71 -35.56 15.06
N ASP A 88 27.00 -35.13 13.85
CA ASP A 88 27.00 -33.71 13.43
C ASP A 88 25.76 -33.39 12.56
N GLU A 89 24.71 -34.22 12.64
CA GLU A 89 23.49 -34.14 11.85
C GLU A 89 22.27 -34.21 12.78
N THR A 90 21.23 -33.41 12.51
CA THR A 90 19.95 -33.41 13.22
C THR A 90 18.81 -33.45 12.22
N ASP A 91 17.76 -34.23 12.51
CA ASP A 91 16.53 -34.18 11.72
C ASP A 91 15.61 -33.10 12.31
N VAL A 92 14.85 -32.43 11.45
CA VAL A 92 13.96 -31.32 11.85
C VAL A 92 12.51 -31.73 11.61
N THR A 93 11.71 -31.83 12.67
CA THR A 93 10.28 -32.11 12.59
C THR A 93 9.50 -30.81 12.67
N ILE A 94 8.83 -30.43 11.58
CA ILE A 94 7.96 -29.25 11.51
C ILE A 94 6.50 -29.71 11.56
N THR A 95 5.82 -29.36 12.65
CA THR A 95 4.39 -29.63 12.85
C THR A 95 3.62 -28.33 12.76
N VAL A 96 2.74 -28.21 11.77
CA VAL A 96 1.87 -27.05 11.56
C VAL A 96 0.40 -27.37 11.77
N LYS A 97 -0.37 -26.33 12.05
CA LYS A 97 -1.83 -26.34 11.96
C LYS A 97 -2.26 -25.23 11.01
N GLU A 98 -2.82 -25.59 9.86
CA GLU A 98 -3.29 -24.61 8.87
C GLU A 98 -4.52 -23.84 9.36
N LYS A 99 -4.56 -22.54 9.04
CA LYS A 99 -5.66 -21.62 9.34
C LYS A 99 -6.80 -21.79 8.33
N GLY A 100 -8.01 -21.38 8.73
CA GLY A 100 -9.16 -21.30 7.82
C GLY A 100 -8.87 -20.49 6.55
N TRP A 101 -8.87 -21.15 5.39
CA TRP A 101 -8.47 -20.58 4.09
C TRP A 101 -9.46 -19.59 3.46
N ARG A 102 -10.66 -19.42 4.04
CA ARG A 102 -11.72 -18.53 3.55
C ARG A 102 -12.07 -17.53 4.63
N SER A 103 -12.01 -16.24 4.31
CA SER A 103 -12.54 -15.16 5.14
C SER A 103 -13.53 -14.35 4.32
N LEU A 104 -14.74 -14.15 4.87
CA LEU A 104 -15.78 -13.30 4.30
C LEU A 104 -16.01 -12.13 5.24
N HIS A 105 -15.80 -10.92 4.72
CA HIS A 105 -16.12 -9.66 5.38
C HIS A 105 -17.29 -9.00 4.66
N VAL A 106 -18.26 -8.51 5.41
CA VAL A 106 -19.38 -7.72 4.90
C VAL A 106 -19.56 -6.54 5.85
N GLY A 107 -19.48 -5.34 5.30
CA GLY A 107 -19.61 -4.09 6.04
C GLY A 107 -20.68 -3.19 5.41
N ALA A 108 -21.22 -2.30 6.23
CA ALA A 108 -22.04 -1.19 5.75
C ALA A 108 -21.51 0.09 6.42
N THR A 109 -21.35 1.13 5.62
CA THR A 109 -20.91 2.46 6.05
C THR A 109 -21.96 3.48 5.68
N THR A 110 -22.12 4.49 6.53
CA THR A 110 -23.00 5.63 6.28
C THR A 110 -22.27 6.90 6.68
N ASP A 111 -22.25 7.87 5.77
CA ASP A 111 -21.64 9.19 5.96
C ASP A 111 -22.64 10.26 5.55
N GLY A 112 -23.51 10.66 6.50
CA GLY A 112 -24.48 11.74 6.39
C GLY A 112 -25.57 11.52 5.33
N ASN A 113 -25.21 11.68 4.06
CA ASN A 113 -26.08 11.54 2.88
C ASN A 113 -25.75 10.28 2.04
N ASP A 114 -24.60 9.65 2.27
CA ASP A 114 -24.12 8.52 1.47
C ASP A 114 -24.22 7.21 2.27
N GLU A 115 -24.81 6.20 1.63
CA GLU A 115 -24.92 4.83 2.11
C GLU A 115 -24.06 3.95 1.20
N ALA A 116 -23.14 3.17 1.77
CA ALA A 116 -22.28 2.25 1.01
C ALA A 116 -22.15 0.88 1.70
N GLY A 117 -22.50 -0.16 0.95
CA GLY A 117 -22.23 -1.55 1.32
C GLY A 117 -20.87 -2.00 0.77
N GLU A 118 -20.09 -2.68 1.59
CA GLU A 118 -18.85 -3.33 1.18
C GLU A 118 -18.93 -4.84 1.44
N SER A 119 -18.30 -5.60 0.55
CA SER A 119 -18.15 -7.04 0.69
C SER A 119 -16.76 -7.43 0.20
N SER A 120 -16.09 -8.31 0.93
CA SER A 120 -14.85 -8.91 0.46
C SER A 120 -14.72 -10.38 0.87
N LEU A 121 -14.28 -11.19 -0.08
CA LEU A 121 -13.94 -12.58 0.08
C LEU A 121 -12.43 -12.71 -0.10
N THR A 122 -11.72 -13.07 0.96
CA THR A 122 -10.29 -13.41 0.89
C THR A 122 -10.11 -14.92 0.98
N LEU A 123 -9.45 -15.47 -0.04
CA LEU A 123 -9.00 -16.85 -0.09
C LEU A 123 -7.49 -16.83 0.18
N SER A 124 -7.09 -17.25 1.38
CA SER A 124 -5.68 -17.40 1.76
C SER A 124 -5.20 -18.80 1.40
N ASN A 125 -4.01 -18.92 0.80
CA ASN A 125 -3.38 -20.19 0.46
C ASN A 125 -4.30 -21.10 -0.39
N ALA A 126 -4.88 -20.54 -1.45
CA ALA A 126 -5.84 -21.20 -2.34
C ALA A 126 -5.17 -22.24 -3.26
N LEU A 127 -3.92 -21.99 -3.68
CA LEU A 127 -3.08 -22.81 -4.55
C LEU A 127 -1.98 -23.57 -3.79
N GLY A 128 -1.84 -23.32 -2.49
CA GLY A 128 -0.84 -23.97 -1.62
C GLY A 128 0.52 -23.26 -1.56
N GLU A 129 0.65 -22.03 -2.07
CA GLU A 129 1.91 -21.25 -2.14
C GLU A 129 1.87 -19.98 -1.26
N ALA A 130 1.06 -20.00 -0.20
CA ALA A 130 0.83 -18.88 0.73
C ALA A 130 0.26 -17.59 0.08
N GLU A 131 -0.21 -17.66 -1.16
CA GLU A 131 -0.77 -16.52 -1.88
C GLU A 131 -2.18 -16.15 -1.38
N LYS A 132 -2.54 -14.88 -1.50
CA LYS A 132 -3.83 -14.34 -1.04
C LYS A 132 -4.62 -13.79 -2.22
N ILE A 133 -5.83 -14.30 -2.41
CA ILE A 133 -6.76 -13.87 -3.46
C ILE A 133 -7.92 -13.15 -2.78
N THR A 134 -7.99 -11.83 -2.93
CA THR A 134 -9.06 -10.99 -2.36
C THR A 134 -9.96 -10.48 -3.48
N LEU A 135 -11.21 -10.90 -3.47
CA LEU A 135 -12.28 -10.32 -4.26
C LEU A 135 -13.02 -9.31 -3.38
N SER A 136 -13.21 -8.09 -3.85
CA SER A 136 -13.86 -7.01 -3.10
C SER A 136 -14.82 -6.25 -4.00
N ALA A 137 -15.97 -5.87 -3.44
CA ALA A 137 -16.98 -5.07 -4.11
C ALA A 137 -17.59 -4.07 -3.12
N THR A 138 -17.52 -2.80 -3.48
CA THR A 138 -18.16 -1.69 -2.77
C THR A 138 -19.23 -1.08 -3.66
N TYR A 139 -20.43 -0.93 -3.12
CA TYR A 139 -21.57 -0.32 -3.79
C TYR A 139 -22.12 0.83 -2.93
N ALA A 140 -22.01 2.05 -3.46
CA ALA A 140 -22.51 3.27 -2.84
C ALA A 140 -23.69 3.81 -3.65
N ARG A 141 -24.74 4.27 -2.95
CA ARG A 141 -25.97 4.78 -3.58
C ARG A 141 -25.75 6.09 -4.33
N SER A 142 -24.97 7.00 -3.73
CA SER A 142 -24.62 8.32 -4.26
C SER A 142 -23.13 8.45 -4.54
N GLY A 143 -22.30 7.59 -3.94
CA GLY A 143 -20.85 7.61 -4.05
C GLY A 143 -20.30 6.85 -5.27
N SER A 144 -19.12 6.28 -5.11
CA SER A 144 -18.43 5.52 -6.15
C SER A 144 -18.58 4.01 -5.96
N ASN A 145 -18.72 3.27 -7.06
CA ASN A 145 -18.82 1.81 -7.05
C ASN A 145 -17.48 1.21 -7.49
N THR A 146 -16.95 0.25 -6.74
CA THR A 146 -15.65 -0.38 -7.06
C THR A 146 -15.78 -1.89 -6.98
N GLN A 147 -15.24 -2.58 -7.98
CA GLN A 147 -15.09 -4.03 -8.02
C GLN A 147 -13.61 -4.30 -8.24
N ARG A 148 -12.97 -5.03 -7.33
CA ARG A 148 -11.52 -5.24 -7.34
C ARG A 148 -11.18 -6.68 -6.97
N ALA A 149 -10.44 -7.34 -7.86
CA ALA A 149 -9.82 -8.63 -7.64
C ALA A 149 -8.31 -8.43 -7.48
N THR A 150 -7.76 -8.88 -6.35
CA THR A 150 -6.35 -8.78 -6.01
C THR A 150 -5.78 -10.17 -5.80
N PHE A 151 -4.69 -10.48 -6.48
CA PHE A 151 -3.83 -11.64 -6.22
C PHE A 151 -2.51 -11.11 -5.66
N LYS A 152 -2.07 -11.60 -4.48
CA LYS A 152 -0.78 -11.26 -3.89
C LYS A 152 -0.03 -12.54 -3.50
N LYS A 153 1.13 -12.76 -4.10
CA LYS A 153 2.00 -13.91 -3.83
C LYS A 153 3.27 -13.50 -3.08
N PRO A 154 3.56 -14.09 -1.89
CA PRO A 154 4.85 -13.96 -1.20
C PRO A 154 5.98 -14.72 -1.91
N ARG A 155 7.22 -14.47 -1.48
CA ARG A 155 8.46 -15.13 -1.95
C ARG A 155 8.55 -15.24 -3.49
N PHE A 156 8.30 -14.15 -4.21
CA PHE A 156 8.38 -14.16 -5.66
C PHE A 156 9.82 -14.46 -6.11
N LEU A 157 9.98 -15.53 -6.90
CA LEU A 157 11.27 -16.10 -7.32
C LEU A 157 12.20 -16.50 -6.15
N GLY A 158 11.65 -16.76 -4.96
CA GLY A 158 12.43 -17.07 -3.74
C GLY A 158 13.03 -15.86 -3.03
N LEU A 159 12.90 -14.65 -3.59
CA LEU A 159 13.34 -13.39 -2.98
C LEU A 159 12.28 -12.87 -1.99
N PRO A 160 12.62 -12.00 -1.03
CA PRO A 160 11.66 -11.33 -0.12
C PRO A 160 10.82 -10.26 -0.85
N LEU A 161 10.17 -10.67 -1.94
CA LEU A 161 9.39 -9.81 -2.82
C LEU A 161 7.96 -10.32 -2.93
N TYR A 162 7.00 -9.39 -2.93
CA TYR A 162 5.62 -9.66 -3.27
C TYR A 162 5.37 -9.44 -4.76
N LEU A 163 4.86 -10.46 -5.44
CA LEU A 163 4.20 -10.28 -6.75
C LEU A 163 2.72 -9.99 -6.50
N SER A 164 2.24 -8.83 -6.95
CA SER A 164 0.82 -8.47 -6.91
C SER A 164 0.25 -8.33 -8.31
N ALA A 165 -0.98 -8.78 -8.51
CA ALA A 165 -1.78 -8.51 -9.70
C ALA A 165 -3.18 -8.04 -9.29
N VAL A 166 -3.63 -6.91 -9.82
CA VAL A 166 -4.91 -6.30 -9.45
C VAL A 166 -5.72 -6.03 -10.71
N GLY A 167 -6.97 -6.49 -10.75
CA GLY A 167 -7.97 -6.10 -11.74
C GLY A 167 -9.06 -5.27 -11.09
N THR A 168 -9.42 -4.12 -11.69
CA THR A 168 -10.46 -3.22 -11.19
C THR A 168 -11.50 -2.87 -12.25
N ASN A 169 -12.74 -2.68 -11.81
CA ASN A 169 -13.84 -2.08 -12.56
C ASN A 169 -14.53 -1.09 -11.62
N GLU A 170 -14.31 0.20 -11.87
CA GLU A 170 -14.62 1.30 -10.96
C GLU A 170 -15.50 2.33 -11.69
N LEU A 171 -16.47 2.89 -10.97
CA LEU A 171 -17.33 3.98 -11.41
C LEU A 171 -17.24 5.09 -10.37
N HIS A 172 -16.46 6.11 -10.67
CA HIS A 172 -16.30 7.29 -9.84
C HIS A 172 -17.41 8.30 -10.15
N ASN A 173 -18.29 8.54 -9.17
CA ASN A 173 -19.29 9.61 -9.28
C ASN A 173 -18.64 10.96 -8.98
N GLN A 174 -18.67 11.87 -9.95
CA GLN A 174 -18.14 13.24 -9.85
C GLN A 174 -19.21 14.28 -10.27
N GLU A 175 -20.49 13.88 -10.38
CA GLU A 175 -21.57 14.72 -10.91
C GLU A 175 -21.81 16.00 -10.10
N TRP A 176 -21.57 15.95 -8.79
CA TRP A 176 -21.78 17.07 -7.86
C TRP A 176 -20.62 18.07 -7.82
N LEU A 177 -19.51 17.77 -8.50
CA LEU A 177 -18.25 18.52 -8.45
C LEU A 177 -17.82 19.06 -9.82
N SER A 178 -17.98 18.22 -10.84
CA SER A 178 -17.46 18.44 -12.20
C SER A 178 -18.42 17.95 -13.29
N SER A 179 -19.68 17.62 -12.96
CA SER A 179 -20.72 17.20 -13.92
C SER A 179 -20.36 16.00 -14.82
N TYR A 180 -19.54 15.05 -14.35
CA TYR A 180 -19.27 13.79 -15.06
C TYR A 180 -19.24 12.58 -14.12
N ASN A 181 -19.37 11.39 -14.69
CA ASN A 181 -18.98 10.13 -14.07
C ASN A 181 -17.78 9.56 -14.83
N GLU A 182 -16.84 8.95 -14.12
CA GLU A 182 -15.69 8.30 -14.74
C GLU A 182 -15.77 6.80 -14.53
N LYS A 183 -15.71 6.04 -15.62
CA LYS A 183 -15.71 4.58 -15.58
C LYS A 183 -14.32 4.09 -15.94
N ILE A 184 -13.66 3.42 -15.00
CA ILE A 184 -12.30 2.90 -15.14
C ILE A 184 -12.34 1.38 -15.13
N ARG A 185 -11.66 0.76 -16.09
CA ARG A 185 -11.39 -0.67 -16.11
C ARG A 185 -9.89 -0.86 -16.23
N ALA A 186 -9.23 -1.27 -15.16
CA ALA A 186 -7.78 -1.34 -15.09
C ALA A 186 -7.28 -2.72 -14.68
N GLY A 187 -6.06 -3.03 -15.12
CA GLY A 187 -5.25 -4.13 -14.65
C GLY A 187 -3.87 -3.60 -14.28
N SER A 188 -3.29 -4.08 -13.19
CA SER A 188 -1.90 -3.80 -12.84
C SER A 188 -1.19 -5.06 -12.36
N ILE A 189 0.12 -5.08 -12.58
CA ILE A 189 1.05 -6.06 -12.03
C ILE A 189 2.14 -5.26 -11.31
N SER A 190 2.39 -5.55 -10.04
CA SER A 190 3.47 -4.91 -9.27
C SER A 190 4.39 -5.91 -8.60
N ILE A 191 5.63 -5.47 -8.42
CA ILE A 191 6.64 -6.13 -7.59
C ILE A 191 6.97 -5.14 -6.48
N SER A 192 6.74 -5.55 -5.23
CA SER A 192 7.06 -4.76 -4.03
C SER A 192 7.95 -5.53 -3.08
N ASP A 193 8.76 -4.80 -2.33
CA ASP A 193 9.55 -5.31 -1.21
C ASP A 193 8.65 -5.69 -0.02
N TYR A 194 9.14 -6.57 0.87
CA TYR A 194 8.46 -6.97 2.09
C TYR A 194 8.31 -5.80 3.08
N GLU A 195 9.34 -4.96 3.18
CA GLU A 195 9.32 -3.72 3.98
C GLU A 195 8.44 -2.62 3.34
N GLY A 196 8.01 -2.78 2.09
CA GLY A 196 7.20 -1.79 1.37
C GLY A 196 7.98 -0.55 0.91
N VAL A 197 9.31 -0.55 1.04
CA VAL A 197 10.19 0.57 0.67
C VAL A 197 10.16 0.85 -0.82
N HIS A 198 10.12 -0.20 -1.64
CA HIS A 198 10.06 -0.11 -3.10
C HIS A 198 8.81 -0.83 -3.64
N ASP A 199 8.04 -0.16 -4.50
CA ASP A 199 7.03 -0.78 -5.38
C ASP A 199 7.23 -0.33 -6.83
N LEU A 200 7.30 -1.30 -7.74
CA LEU A 200 7.31 -1.07 -9.18
C LEU A 200 6.06 -1.71 -9.79
N SER A 201 5.18 -0.87 -10.34
CA SER A 201 3.86 -1.20 -10.87
C SER A 201 3.77 -0.93 -12.37
N LEU A 202 3.37 -1.94 -13.16
CA LEU A 202 2.92 -1.79 -14.53
C LEU A 202 1.39 -1.71 -14.55
N ASN A 203 0.83 -0.65 -15.13
CA ASN A 203 -0.61 -0.37 -15.13
C ASN A 203 -1.13 -0.28 -16.57
N VAL A 204 -2.31 -0.82 -16.81
CA VAL A 204 -3.08 -0.72 -18.05
C VAL A 204 -4.52 -0.39 -17.69
N GLY A 205 -5.15 0.59 -18.33
CA GLY A 205 -6.53 0.93 -18.05
C GLY A 205 -7.25 1.61 -19.19
N TRP A 206 -8.52 1.25 -19.37
CA TRP A 206 -9.48 1.92 -20.23
C TRP A 206 -10.38 2.82 -19.37
N ARG A 207 -10.54 4.08 -19.78
CA ARG A 207 -11.30 5.08 -19.04
C ARG A 207 -12.32 5.75 -19.95
N ASP A 208 -13.58 5.70 -19.56
CA ASP A 208 -14.68 6.41 -20.22
C ASP A 208 -15.15 7.55 -19.32
N LEU A 209 -15.03 8.79 -19.80
CA LEU A 209 -15.64 9.97 -19.17
C LEU A 209 -17.07 10.13 -19.70
N LEU A 210 -18.04 10.03 -18.79
CA LEU A 210 -19.47 10.06 -19.06
C LEU A 210 -20.04 11.40 -18.58
N PRO A 211 -20.15 12.43 -19.46
CA PRO A 211 -20.65 13.74 -19.09
C PRO A 211 -22.14 13.68 -18.73
N ARG A 212 -22.52 14.47 -17.72
CA ARG A 212 -23.90 14.52 -17.23
C ARG A 212 -24.84 15.08 -18.30
N ARG A 213 -25.91 14.33 -18.58
CA ARG A 213 -27.00 14.76 -19.47
C ARG A 213 -27.96 15.71 -18.76
N ASP A 214 -28.65 16.54 -19.53
CA ASP A 214 -29.74 17.34 -19.00
C ASP A 214 -30.96 16.46 -18.67
N SER A 215 -31.67 16.77 -17.58
CA SER A 215 -32.81 15.97 -17.11
C SER A 215 -34.13 16.27 -17.82
N LYS A 216 -34.21 17.39 -18.54
CA LYS A 216 -35.39 17.82 -19.31
C LYS A 216 -35.22 17.59 -20.81
N ILE A 217 -33.98 17.67 -21.30
CA ILE A 217 -33.66 17.53 -22.73
C ILE A 217 -32.69 16.34 -22.91
N PRO A 218 -33.17 15.12 -23.24
CA PRO A 218 -32.35 13.90 -23.30
C PRO A 218 -31.20 13.92 -24.31
N THR A 219 -31.24 14.85 -25.28
CA THR A 219 -30.22 15.08 -26.31
C THR A 219 -29.17 16.14 -25.93
N ALA A 220 -29.40 16.90 -24.85
CA ALA A 220 -28.48 17.93 -24.38
C ALA A 220 -27.60 17.42 -23.24
N TYR A 221 -26.39 17.95 -23.17
CA TYR A 221 -25.50 17.79 -22.03
C TYR A 221 -25.60 18.99 -21.10
N ARG A 222 -25.51 18.73 -19.80
CA ARG A 222 -25.44 19.76 -18.77
C ARG A 222 -24.00 20.09 -18.38
N ALA A 223 -23.05 19.17 -18.60
CA ALA A 223 -21.63 19.40 -18.35
C ALA A 223 -21.07 20.55 -19.21
N SER A 224 -20.09 21.29 -18.67
CA SER A 224 -19.44 22.38 -19.39
C SER A 224 -18.67 21.91 -20.64
N PRO A 225 -18.44 22.78 -21.66
CA PRO A 225 -17.71 22.46 -22.89
C PRO A 225 -16.31 21.91 -22.65
N SER A 226 -15.63 22.33 -21.58
CA SER A 226 -14.32 21.80 -21.19
C SER A 226 -14.40 20.31 -20.82
N ILE A 227 -15.44 19.90 -20.07
CA ILE A 227 -15.69 18.49 -19.74
C ILE A 227 -16.12 17.71 -20.99
N LEU A 228 -16.94 18.30 -21.86
CA LEU A 228 -17.37 17.69 -23.12
C LEU A 228 -16.21 17.49 -24.11
N ALA A 229 -15.24 18.40 -24.16
CA ALA A 229 -14.03 18.25 -24.97
C ALA A 229 -13.11 17.12 -24.47
N GLU A 230 -13.19 16.76 -23.18
CA GLU A 230 -12.45 15.64 -22.59
C GLU A 230 -13.25 14.33 -22.53
N ALA A 231 -14.55 14.35 -22.87
CA ALA A 231 -15.47 13.21 -22.84
C ALA A 231 -15.24 12.20 -24.00
N MET A 232 -14.02 11.67 -24.09
CA MET A 232 -13.62 10.62 -25.02
C MET A 232 -13.05 9.42 -24.26
N PRO A 233 -13.31 8.17 -24.71
CA PRO A 233 -12.59 7.00 -24.23
C PRO A 233 -11.08 7.20 -24.33
N SER A 234 -10.34 6.79 -23.31
CA SER A 234 -8.87 6.86 -23.30
C SER A 234 -8.26 5.56 -22.81
N THR A 235 -7.23 5.08 -23.52
CA THR A 235 -6.40 3.97 -23.09
C THR A 235 -5.12 4.53 -22.47
N LYS A 236 -4.89 4.23 -21.19
CA LYS A 236 -3.69 4.59 -20.45
C LYS A 236 -2.87 3.32 -20.19
N THR A 237 -1.59 3.35 -20.51
CA THR A 237 -0.62 2.40 -19.94
C THR A 237 0.52 3.18 -19.30
N SER A 238 0.94 2.76 -18.11
CA SER A 238 1.95 3.47 -17.35
C SER A 238 2.84 2.57 -16.50
N VAL A 239 4.11 2.95 -16.39
CA VAL A 239 5.03 2.43 -15.39
C VAL A 239 5.00 3.39 -14.21
N LYS A 240 4.67 2.89 -13.02
CA LYS A 240 4.69 3.65 -11.78
C LYS A 240 5.73 3.05 -10.83
N TYR A 241 6.59 3.90 -10.29
CA TYR A 241 7.54 3.53 -9.25
C TYR A 241 7.25 4.37 -8.01
N VAL A 242 7.20 3.71 -6.85
CA VAL A 242 6.99 4.35 -5.55
C VAL A 242 8.14 3.96 -4.62
N PHE A 243 8.76 4.97 -4.03
CA PHE A 243 9.68 4.83 -2.90
C PHE A 243 9.00 5.35 -1.64
N THR A 244 9.06 4.58 -0.55
CA THR A 244 8.46 4.93 0.74
C THR A 244 9.49 4.70 1.86
N ASP A 245 9.78 5.73 2.63
CA ASP A 245 10.53 5.66 3.89
C ASP A 245 9.56 6.07 5.01
N ASP A 246 9.09 5.09 5.80
CA ASP A 246 8.16 5.31 6.90
C ASP A 246 8.78 4.87 8.23
N ASN A 247 9.36 5.84 8.93
CA ASN A 247 9.93 5.68 10.26
C ASN A 247 9.03 6.36 11.31
N ARG A 248 7.70 6.27 11.14
CA ARG A 248 6.72 6.72 12.15
C ARG A 248 6.54 5.67 13.22
N ASN A 249 6.45 6.10 14.47
CA ASN A 249 6.27 5.19 15.61
C ASN A 249 4.88 4.51 15.66
N ASN A 250 3.88 5.06 14.98
CA ASN A 250 2.54 4.49 14.86
C ASN A 250 1.89 5.00 13.56
N ILE A 251 1.27 4.12 12.79
CA ILE A 251 0.68 4.43 11.48
C ILE A 251 -0.60 5.29 11.63
N VAL A 252 -1.38 5.07 12.69
CA VAL A 252 -2.70 5.71 12.91
C VAL A 252 -2.57 7.02 13.71
N TYR A 253 -1.76 6.99 14.78
CA TYR A 253 -1.54 8.14 15.66
C TYR A 253 -0.04 8.42 15.85
N PRO A 254 0.68 8.85 14.79
CA PRO A 254 2.10 9.17 14.88
C PRO A 254 2.37 10.34 15.84
N THR A 255 3.25 10.11 16.81
CA THR A 255 3.74 11.12 17.77
C THR A 255 5.24 11.41 17.60
N ALA A 256 5.96 10.53 16.91
CA ALA A 256 7.37 10.70 16.58
C ALA A 256 7.69 10.08 15.22
N GLY A 257 8.79 10.54 14.62
CA GLY A 257 9.27 10.01 13.35
C GLY A 257 8.79 10.81 12.14
N GLY A 258 8.71 10.15 10.99
CA GLY A 258 8.27 10.78 9.75
C GLY A 258 8.06 9.78 8.62
N LEU A 259 7.29 10.22 7.64
CA LEU A 259 7.01 9.52 6.38
C LEU A 259 7.57 10.38 5.25
N PHE A 260 8.32 9.79 4.34
CA PHE A 260 8.67 10.38 3.05
C PHE A 260 8.27 9.41 1.94
N LYS A 261 7.52 9.90 0.95
CA LYS A 261 7.03 9.09 -0.15
C LYS A 261 7.21 9.83 -1.46
N TYR A 262 7.90 9.17 -2.39
CA TYR A 262 8.17 9.67 -3.73
C TYR A 262 7.53 8.74 -4.74
N SER A 263 6.74 9.28 -5.67
CA SER A 263 5.99 8.52 -6.68
C SER A 263 6.25 9.13 -8.05
N THR A 264 6.74 8.32 -8.99
CA THR A 264 6.88 8.71 -10.41
C THR A 264 6.03 7.78 -11.26
N GLU A 265 5.21 8.35 -12.14
CA GLU A 265 4.43 7.62 -13.13
C GLU A 265 4.76 8.13 -14.54
N ILE A 266 5.15 7.22 -15.43
CA ILE A 266 5.42 7.50 -16.85
C ILE A 266 4.35 6.76 -17.66
N ALA A 267 3.42 7.52 -18.24
CA ALA A 267 2.34 7.01 -19.08
C ALA A 267 2.66 7.25 -20.56
N GLY A 268 2.41 6.24 -21.41
CA GLY A 268 2.57 6.38 -22.86
C GLY A 268 3.36 5.28 -23.57
N LEU A 269 3.54 4.09 -22.97
CA LEU A 269 4.11 2.93 -23.67
C LEU A 269 3.20 2.46 -24.82
N VAL A 270 1.91 2.36 -24.53
CA VAL A 270 0.81 1.99 -25.45
C VAL A 270 -0.43 2.82 -25.10
N GLY A 271 -1.23 3.15 -26.11
CA GLY A 271 -2.47 3.91 -25.94
C GLY A 271 -2.32 5.42 -26.17
N ASP A 272 -3.37 6.14 -25.82
CA ASP A 272 -3.63 7.51 -26.27
C ASP A 272 -3.00 8.57 -25.35
N VAL A 273 -2.80 8.20 -24.09
CA VAL A 273 -2.44 9.09 -22.97
C VAL A 273 -0.93 9.11 -22.76
N LYS A 274 -0.29 10.28 -22.86
CA LYS A 274 1.17 10.41 -22.75
C LYS A 274 1.59 11.53 -21.78
N PHE A 275 2.00 11.17 -20.58
CA PHE A 275 2.46 12.12 -19.56
C PHE A 275 3.55 11.55 -18.65
N VAL A 276 4.33 12.44 -18.03
CA VAL A 276 5.15 12.12 -16.85
C VAL A 276 4.53 12.83 -15.65
N LYS A 277 4.36 12.10 -14.55
CA LYS A 277 3.80 12.59 -13.29
C LYS A 277 4.76 12.29 -12.15
N ALA A 278 5.00 13.28 -11.30
CA ALA A 278 5.81 13.16 -10.11
C ALA A 278 5.01 13.68 -8.91
N GLU A 279 5.03 12.94 -7.81
CA GLU A 279 4.33 13.21 -6.56
C GLU A 279 5.31 13.03 -5.39
N VAL A 280 5.28 13.96 -4.45
CA VAL A 280 6.06 13.93 -3.21
C VAL A 280 5.12 14.20 -2.05
N GLU A 281 5.05 13.24 -1.13
CA GLU A 281 4.36 13.38 0.15
C GLU A 281 5.38 13.30 1.27
N GLY A 282 5.29 14.18 2.26
CA GLY A 282 6.12 14.12 3.45
C GLY A 282 5.34 14.50 4.70
N GLN A 283 5.58 13.76 5.78
CA GLN A 283 4.99 14.00 7.10
C GLN A 283 6.10 13.93 8.16
N LYS A 284 6.09 14.85 9.13
CA LYS A 284 7.01 14.85 10.27
C LYS A 284 6.24 15.10 11.56
N HIS A 285 6.49 14.26 12.57
CA HIS A 285 5.80 14.31 13.86
C HIS A 285 6.81 14.52 14.99
N VAL A 286 6.52 15.48 15.85
CA VAL A 286 7.36 15.86 16.99
C VAL A 286 6.49 16.13 18.22
N ALA A 287 6.57 15.21 19.17
CA ALA A 287 6.02 15.37 20.51
C ALA A 287 6.84 16.38 21.35
N VAL A 288 6.15 17.23 22.13
CA VAL A 288 6.75 18.20 23.05
C VAL A 288 5.99 18.19 24.38
N GLY A 289 6.74 18.20 25.49
CA GLY A 289 6.21 18.27 26.85
C GLY A 289 6.05 16.90 27.53
N PRO A 290 5.76 16.87 28.84
CA PRO A 290 5.57 15.63 29.59
C PRO A 290 4.43 14.76 29.03
N VAL A 291 4.50 13.46 29.31
CA VAL A 291 3.45 12.49 28.97
C VAL A 291 2.35 12.54 30.03
N VAL A 292 1.11 12.77 29.61
CA VAL A 292 -0.09 12.81 30.45
C VAL A 292 -1.14 11.90 29.83
N PHE A 293 -1.72 10.98 30.63
CA PHE A 293 -2.62 9.93 30.16
C PHE A 293 -2.07 9.05 29.02
N GLY A 294 -0.74 8.83 28.98
CA GLY A 294 -0.07 8.01 27.96
C GLY A 294 0.24 8.73 26.64
N PHE A 295 -0.16 10.00 26.49
CA PHE A 295 0.14 10.82 25.31
C PHE A 295 0.99 12.05 25.68
N PRO A 296 1.87 12.53 24.79
CA PRO A 296 2.56 13.81 24.99
C PRO A 296 1.54 14.96 24.98
N ILE A 297 1.72 15.98 25.84
CA ILE A 297 0.78 17.11 25.96
C ILE A 297 0.62 17.88 24.63
N LEU A 298 1.68 18.03 23.84
CA LEU A 298 1.62 18.61 22.50
C LEU A 298 2.24 17.65 21.48
N ASN A 299 1.51 17.34 20.41
CA ASN A 299 2.02 16.65 19.24
C ASN A 299 1.97 17.60 18.04
N PHE A 300 3.12 18.06 17.58
CA PHE A 300 3.24 18.87 16.38
C PHE A 300 3.41 17.96 15.17
N SER A 301 2.52 18.10 14.19
CA SER A 301 2.64 17.43 12.89
C SER A 301 2.73 18.45 11.76
N LEU A 302 3.72 18.27 10.89
CA LEU A 302 3.84 18.98 9.63
C LEU A 302 3.66 17.98 8.50
N SER A 303 2.75 18.27 7.57
CA SER A 303 2.47 17.46 6.40
C SER A 303 2.51 18.32 5.14
N TYR A 304 3.11 17.82 4.08
CA TYR A 304 3.09 18.45 2.76
C TYR A 304 2.85 17.42 1.67
N HIS A 305 2.15 17.82 0.62
CA HIS A 305 1.96 17.02 -0.58
C HIS A 305 2.08 17.92 -1.80
N MET A 306 2.98 17.56 -2.70
CA MET A 306 3.31 18.30 -3.92
C MET A 306 3.25 17.35 -5.12
N GLY A 307 2.71 17.81 -6.24
CA GLY A 307 2.58 16.99 -7.43
C GLY A 307 2.60 17.81 -8.71
N THR A 308 3.19 17.25 -9.75
CA THR A 308 3.21 17.81 -11.11
C THR A 308 2.96 16.71 -12.13
N VAL A 309 2.15 17.01 -13.15
CA VAL A 309 1.91 16.16 -14.32
C VAL A 309 2.18 16.99 -15.57
N LYS A 310 2.89 16.40 -16.54
CA LYS A 310 3.22 17.07 -17.80
C LYS A 310 3.05 16.11 -18.97
N SER A 311 2.17 16.46 -19.89
CA SER A 311 1.98 15.75 -21.16
C SER A 311 3.24 15.80 -22.03
N TYR A 312 3.49 14.77 -22.84
CA TYR A 312 4.65 14.74 -23.75
C TYR A 312 4.34 14.13 -25.12
N GLY A 313 5.27 14.31 -26.07
CA GLY A 313 5.12 13.83 -27.44
C GLY A 313 3.93 14.47 -28.14
N SER A 314 3.02 13.65 -28.68
CA SER A 314 1.82 14.10 -29.39
C SER A 314 0.85 14.92 -28.52
N GLU A 315 0.91 14.80 -27.19
CA GLU A 315 0.09 15.60 -26.26
C GLU A 315 0.86 16.76 -25.61
N GLN A 316 2.12 17.05 -26.00
CA GLN A 316 2.98 18.06 -25.35
C GLN A 316 2.37 19.48 -25.26
N HIS A 317 1.52 19.86 -26.22
CA HIS A 317 0.85 21.18 -26.27
C HIS A 317 -0.58 21.14 -25.69
N ARG A 318 -0.96 20.06 -25.00
CA ARG A 318 -2.27 19.91 -24.35
C ARG A 318 -2.06 19.71 -22.84
N PRO A 319 -2.94 20.30 -21.99
CA PRO A 319 -2.93 19.99 -20.57
C PRO A 319 -3.16 18.49 -20.36
N ALA A 320 -2.75 17.96 -19.19
CA ALA A 320 -3.00 16.56 -18.86
C ALA A 320 -4.51 16.25 -18.91
N ARG A 321 -4.90 14.98 -19.14
CA ARG A 321 -6.31 14.57 -19.07
C ARG A 321 -6.86 14.80 -17.65
N ILE A 322 -8.11 15.21 -17.53
CA ILE A 322 -8.77 15.53 -16.25
C ILE A 322 -8.68 14.39 -15.22
N SER A 323 -8.68 13.14 -15.67
CA SER A 323 -8.45 11.92 -14.88
C SER A 323 -7.07 11.83 -14.21
N ASP A 324 -6.05 12.47 -14.80
CA ASP A 324 -4.65 12.44 -14.33
C ASP A 324 -4.23 13.76 -13.64
N ARG A 325 -5.04 14.82 -13.73
CA ARG A 325 -4.84 16.11 -13.05
C ARG A 325 -5.01 16.02 -11.54
N PHE A 326 -4.45 17.00 -10.85
CA PHE A 326 -4.60 17.15 -9.40
C PHE A 326 -5.82 17.99 -9.02
N PHE A 327 -6.46 17.61 -7.92
CA PHE A 327 -7.54 18.37 -7.29
C PHE A 327 -7.24 18.58 -5.81
N LEU A 328 -7.58 19.76 -5.28
CA LEU A 328 -7.39 20.09 -3.86
C LEU A 328 -8.73 20.49 -3.21
N GLY A 329 -8.87 20.12 -1.93
CA GLY A 329 -10.06 20.38 -1.11
C GLY A 329 -10.68 19.09 -0.54
N GLY A 330 -11.49 19.24 0.50
CA GLY A 330 -12.07 18.12 1.26
C GLY A 330 -11.21 17.64 2.43
N PRO A 331 -11.67 16.63 3.20
CA PRO A 331 -11.11 16.30 4.50
C PRO A 331 -9.66 15.81 4.47
N MET A 332 -9.29 15.06 3.42
CA MET A 332 -7.98 14.41 3.28
C MET A 332 -6.89 15.27 2.63
N SER A 333 -7.21 16.47 2.14
CA SER A 333 -6.22 17.40 1.60
C SER A 333 -6.30 18.73 2.33
N VAL A 334 -7.12 19.67 1.84
CA VAL A 334 -7.35 20.96 2.47
C VAL A 334 -8.75 20.98 3.06
N ARG A 335 -8.84 20.66 4.37
CA ARG A 335 -10.07 20.74 5.18
C ARG A 335 -10.78 22.09 5.02
N GLY A 336 -12.07 22.21 5.31
CA GLY A 336 -12.79 23.49 5.28
C GLY A 336 -12.95 24.17 3.90
N PHE A 337 -12.33 23.63 2.85
CA PHE A 337 -12.80 23.78 1.47
C PHE A 337 -13.57 22.52 1.10
N ASN A 338 -14.59 22.66 0.26
CA ASN A 338 -15.29 21.51 -0.32
C ASN A 338 -14.32 20.63 -1.11
N HIS A 339 -14.70 19.37 -1.35
CA HIS A 339 -13.95 18.50 -2.26
C HIS A 339 -13.83 19.16 -3.64
N LYS A 340 -12.68 19.05 -4.31
CA LYS A 340 -12.33 19.83 -5.53
C LYS A 340 -12.65 21.34 -5.43
N GLY A 341 -12.55 21.91 -4.22
CA GLY A 341 -12.91 23.29 -3.93
C GLY A 341 -11.88 24.32 -4.42
N ILE A 342 -10.61 23.93 -4.52
CA ILE A 342 -9.50 24.79 -4.94
C ILE A 342 -8.97 24.29 -6.29
N GLY A 343 -8.76 25.21 -7.23
CA GLY A 343 -8.14 24.95 -8.54
C GLY A 343 -8.91 25.60 -9.70
N PRO A 344 -8.44 25.41 -10.96
CA PRO A 344 -9.14 25.86 -12.15
C PRO A 344 -10.56 25.27 -12.26
N ARG A 345 -11.51 26.11 -12.71
CA ARG A 345 -12.92 25.74 -12.94
C ARG A 345 -13.38 26.26 -14.30
N ALA A 346 -14.34 25.58 -14.92
CA ALA A 346 -15.07 26.12 -16.06
C ALA A 346 -15.90 27.35 -15.64
N SER A 347 -16.27 28.23 -16.59
CA SER A 347 -17.17 29.35 -16.29
C SER A 347 -18.53 28.82 -15.85
N PRO A 348 -19.15 29.32 -14.77
CA PRO A 348 -20.53 28.96 -14.40
C PRO A 348 -21.57 29.27 -15.48
N LEU A 349 -21.23 30.15 -16.43
CA LEU A 349 -22.08 30.48 -17.59
C LEU A 349 -22.07 29.41 -18.68
N ASP A 350 -21.03 28.58 -18.73
CA ASP A 350 -20.88 27.54 -19.76
C ASP A 350 -21.64 26.25 -19.41
N GLY A 351 -22.36 26.24 -18.27
CA GLY A 351 -23.06 25.08 -17.73
C GLY A 351 -22.28 24.34 -16.63
N GLY A 352 -22.79 23.16 -16.27
CA GLY A 352 -22.24 22.30 -15.22
C GLY A 352 -22.90 22.49 -13.85
N VAL A 353 -22.07 22.44 -12.81
CA VAL A 353 -22.44 22.78 -11.42
C VAL A 353 -22.51 24.31 -11.23
N ALA A 354 -23.28 24.77 -10.24
CA ALA A 354 -23.54 26.20 -10.02
C ALA A 354 -22.28 27.05 -9.74
N GLN A 355 -21.19 26.41 -9.26
CA GLN A 355 -19.90 27.03 -8.98
C GLN A 355 -18.89 26.88 -10.14
N GLY A 356 -19.33 26.37 -11.29
CA GLY A 356 -18.45 25.95 -12.39
C GLY A 356 -17.80 24.58 -12.11
N ASP A 357 -17.76 23.72 -13.13
CA ASP A 357 -17.16 22.38 -13.05
C ASP A 357 -15.68 22.48 -12.69
N ALA A 358 -15.23 21.74 -11.67
CA ALA A 358 -13.81 21.72 -11.30
C ALA A 358 -13.00 20.96 -12.37
N LEU A 359 -12.02 21.61 -12.97
CA LEU A 359 -11.19 21.08 -14.07
C LEU A 359 -9.87 20.46 -13.59
N GLY A 360 -9.45 20.77 -12.36
CA GLY A 360 -8.16 20.35 -11.81
C GLY A 360 -6.98 21.15 -12.37
N GLY A 361 -5.79 20.89 -11.84
CA GLY A 361 -4.56 21.54 -12.29
C GLY A 361 -3.42 20.55 -12.51
N ASP A 362 -2.50 20.93 -13.40
CA ASP A 362 -1.33 20.11 -13.76
C ASP A 362 -0.23 20.17 -12.68
N VAL A 363 -0.22 21.24 -11.86
CA VAL A 363 0.65 21.34 -10.66
C VAL A 363 -0.21 21.62 -9.42
N SER A 364 0.04 20.89 -8.33
CA SER A 364 -0.57 21.12 -7.03
C SER A 364 0.47 21.12 -5.91
N TYR A 365 0.24 21.95 -4.89
CA TYR A 365 0.98 21.87 -3.62
C TYR A 365 0.06 22.22 -2.46
N ASN A 366 0.20 21.49 -1.35
CA ASN A 366 -0.43 21.81 -0.09
C ASN A 366 0.55 21.59 1.07
N GLY A 367 0.40 22.41 2.11
CA GLY A 367 1.08 22.28 3.39
C GLY A 367 0.07 22.43 4.53
N THR A 368 0.18 21.58 5.54
CA THR A 368 -0.64 21.60 6.75
C THR A 368 0.25 21.44 7.98
N ALA A 369 0.13 22.37 8.92
CA ALA A 369 0.61 22.16 10.28
C ALA A 369 -0.57 21.85 11.20
N SER A 370 -0.39 20.94 12.15
CA SER A 370 -1.39 20.69 13.18
C SER A 370 -0.75 20.41 14.54
N VAL A 371 -1.52 20.74 15.57
CA VAL A 371 -1.17 20.53 16.98
C VAL A 371 -2.28 19.68 17.59
N GLY A 372 -1.92 18.46 17.99
CA GLY A 372 -2.76 17.59 18.79
C GLY A 372 -2.45 17.75 20.27
N PHE A 373 -3.47 17.67 21.13
CA PHE A 373 -3.30 17.61 22.59
C PHE A 373 -4.32 16.63 23.20
N PRO A 374 -3.98 15.97 24.32
CA PRO A 374 -4.89 15.07 25.02
C PRO A 374 -5.98 15.89 25.74
N VAL A 375 -7.24 15.57 25.48
CA VAL A 375 -8.39 16.13 26.21
C VAL A 375 -8.71 15.19 27.38
N PRO A 376 -8.98 15.68 28.60
CA PRO A 376 -9.19 14.85 29.80
C PRO A 376 -10.53 14.08 29.84
N LEU A 377 -11.25 13.96 28.73
CA LEU A 377 -12.52 13.24 28.63
C LEU A 377 -12.35 11.95 27.80
N PRO A 378 -12.72 10.76 28.32
CA PRO A 378 -12.50 9.49 27.63
C PRO A 378 -13.28 9.34 26.32
N LEU A 379 -14.33 10.15 26.11
CA LEU A 379 -15.12 10.20 24.87
C LEU A 379 -14.49 11.04 23.75
N PHE A 380 -13.46 11.84 24.04
CA PHE A 380 -12.80 12.74 23.08
C PHE A 380 -11.27 12.65 23.17
N ALA A 381 -10.75 11.42 23.15
CA ALA A 381 -9.30 11.21 23.07
C ALA A 381 -8.76 11.82 21.76
N VAL A 382 -7.96 12.89 21.91
CA VAL A 382 -7.31 13.72 20.86
C VAL A 382 -8.24 14.71 20.14
N SER A 383 -8.08 16.00 20.48
CA SER A 383 -8.51 17.11 19.62
C SER A 383 -7.31 17.62 18.81
N ILE A 384 -7.48 17.78 17.49
CA ILE A 384 -6.43 18.25 16.58
C ILE A 384 -6.79 19.64 16.04
N ILE A 385 -6.10 20.67 16.52
CA ILE A 385 -6.21 22.03 15.95
C ILE A 385 -5.21 22.12 14.78
N SER A 386 -5.70 22.45 13.58
CA SER A 386 -4.89 22.52 12.36
C SER A 386 -4.71 23.98 11.91
N LEU A 387 -3.49 24.49 12.00
CA LEU A 387 -3.09 25.84 11.62
C LEU A 387 -2.43 25.81 10.23
N ARG A 388 -2.94 26.61 9.29
CA ARG A 388 -2.55 26.51 7.88
C ARG A 388 -1.52 27.56 7.51
N CYS A 389 -0.56 27.17 6.70
CA CYS A 389 0.31 28.11 6.02
C CYS A 389 0.67 27.56 4.63
N ILE A 390 0.52 28.40 3.60
CA ILE A 390 0.94 28.20 2.20
C ILE A 390 0.08 27.20 1.38
N GLN A 391 -0.53 27.69 0.31
CA GLN A 391 -1.38 26.95 -0.63
C GLN A 391 -1.32 27.59 -2.02
N GLY A 392 -1.54 26.79 -3.08
CA GLY A 392 -1.81 27.33 -4.41
C GLY A 392 -1.77 26.30 -5.53
N PHE A 393 -2.04 26.79 -6.73
CA PHE A 393 -1.89 26.08 -8.00
C PHE A 393 -0.97 26.90 -8.90
N ALA A 394 -0.25 26.23 -9.79
CA ALA A 394 0.36 26.86 -10.95
C ALA A 394 -0.20 26.20 -12.21
N SER A 395 -0.88 26.99 -13.03
CA SER A 395 -1.21 26.64 -14.41
C SER A 395 -0.28 27.45 -15.32
N TYR A 396 0.34 26.78 -16.28
CA TYR A 396 1.10 27.39 -17.37
C TYR A 396 0.34 27.16 -18.68
#